data_AF-R5AKD5-F1
#
_entry.id   AF-R5AKD5-F1
#
_cell.length_a   1.000
_cell.length_b   1.000
_cell.length_c   1.000
_cell.angle_alpha   90.00
_cell.angle_beta   90.00
_cell.angle_gamma   90.00
#
_symmetry.space_group_name_H-M   'P 1'
#
loop_
_entity.id
_entity.type
_entity.pdbx_description
1 polymer ?
#
loop_
_entity_poly.entity_id
_entity_poly.type
_entity_poly.pdbx_seq_one_letter_code
_entity_poly.pdbx_strand_id
1 'polypeptide(L)'
;MSSKITTFALQCKIYMTGLWNRYRTEYNNLLRLGLPILVTQLGVIIVTFADTMMVGAYGVDELAAAAFVNSLFVIVTVMQIGFAAGLTPLIGALYGRGDSRRAGLTARAGVEINIAVSLVLTALMCVIYFFLADFGQPEELLPIARSYYLIIMATLLPMAVFNSFQQISNGINDTATPMWIILGANILNIIGNYLLIFGKFGFPEMGLAGAGISTLFARFAGATAIAVLFFRRRRYKDYAEGFRSDKACGNLRRQVWTTSYPVMIQSGIECSMWSFGAVVCGWFSKIQLAAYQVVNTMSQLGFMTFISFATATSIRVSNFMGIGDISNAKRITAAGLHFNLVLATIASLIFLFGGKWIIGCFTPSTEVIECALTLIIPLVVYQYMDATQLTYVNALRGTSRVKPLLWISVICYAIIGMPVMLWFACVIELENVGVYYSYSVSLAFAATMATIIFYRTLRKSAANNGDSLRV
;
A
#
# COMPACT_ATOMS: atom_id res chain seq x y z
N MET A 1 -4.65 7.24 47.35
CA MET A 1 -4.51 6.65 45.99
C MET A 1 -5.44 7.32 44.97
N SER A 2 -6.69 7.62 45.31
CA SER A 2 -7.67 8.31 44.44
C SER A 2 -7.22 9.70 43.92
N SER A 3 -6.66 10.56 44.78
CA SER A 3 -6.23 11.92 44.39
C SER A 3 -5.16 11.96 43.29
N LYS A 4 -4.19 11.04 43.28
CA LYS A 4 -3.12 10.99 42.26
C LYS A 4 -3.63 10.58 40.88
N ILE A 5 -4.65 9.73 40.82
CA ILE A 5 -5.27 9.28 39.56
C ILE A 5 -6.07 10.42 38.92
N THR A 6 -6.79 11.21 39.73
CA THR A 6 -7.56 12.37 39.26
C THR A 6 -6.63 13.48 38.77
N THR A 7 -5.51 13.76 39.44
CA THR A 7 -4.51 14.73 38.98
C THR A 7 -3.85 14.28 37.68
N PHE A 8 -3.52 12.99 37.55
CA PHE A 8 -2.95 12.44 36.31
C PHE A 8 -3.94 12.51 35.14
N ALA A 9 -5.22 12.19 35.38
CA ALA A 9 -6.28 12.30 34.38
C ALA A 9 -6.53 13.76 33.95
N LEU A 10 -6.49 14.72 34.88
CA LEU A 10 -6.64 16.15 34.58
C LEU A 10 -5.44 16.68 33.78
N GLN A 11 -4.22 16.23 34.12
CA GLN A 11 -2.99 16.61 33.45
C GLN A 11 -2.90 16.00 32.04
N CYS A 12 -3.31 14.73 31.87
CA CYS A 12 -3.55 14.14 30.55
C CYS A 12 -4.59 14.92 29.76
N LYS A 13 -5.71 15.32 30.39
CA LYS A 13 -6.78 16.07 29.71
C LYS A 13 -6.29 17.44 29.23
N ILE A 14 -5.52 18.18 30.04
CA ILE A 14 -4.92 19.48 29.70
C ILE A 14 -3.85 19.35 28.62
N TYR A 15 -3.00 18.32 28.69
CA TYR A 15 -1.99 18.05 27.67
C TYR A 15 -2.64 17.65 26.34
N MET A 16 -3.70 16.83 26.39
CA MET A 16 -4.49 16.44 25.23
C MET A 16 -5.25 17.63 24.61
N THR A 17 -5.85 18.54 25.39
CA THR A 17 -6.50 19.75 24.84
C THR A 17 -5.49 20.76 24.28
N GLY A 18 -4.31 20.89 24.89
CA GLY A 18 -3.22 21.70 24.37
C GLY A 18 -2.66 21.16 23.04
N LEU A 19 -2.46 19.84 22.94
CA LEU A 19 -2.10 19.18 21.68
C LEU A 19 -3.23 19.30 20.64
N TRP A 20 -4.48 19.09 21.06
CA TRP A 20 -5.64 19.14 20.18
C TRP A 20 -5.78 20.52 19.55
N ASN A 21 -5.74 21.61 20.32
CA ASN A 21 -5.83 22.96 19.75
C ASN A 21 -4.64 23.34 18.86
N ARG A 22 -3.45 22.78 19.11
CA ARG A 22 -2.25 23.02 18.29
C ARG A 22 -2.25 22.25 16.97
N TYR A 23 -2.88 21.08 16.93
CA TYR A 23 -2.88 20.18 15.77
C TYR A 23 -4.26 19.99 15.12
N ARG A 24 -5.33 20.61 15.62
CA ARG A 24 -6.72 20.45 15.14
C ARG A 24 -6.83 20.61 13.61
N THR A 25 -6.19 21.64 13.09
CA THR A 25 -6.19 21.93 11.65
C THR A 25 -5.51 20.82 10.86
N GLU A 26 -4.39 20.30 11.37
CA GLU A 26 -3.67 19.20 10.72
C GLU A 26 -4.43 17.88 10.81
N TYR A 27 -5.05 17.56 11.95
CA TYR A 27 -5.90 16.37 12.08
C TYR A 27 -7.09 16.40 11.12
N ASN A 28 -7.76 17.55 10.98
CA ASN A 28 -8.88 17.67 10.05
C ASN A 28 -8.44 17.50 8.59
N ASN A 29 -7.27 18.04 8.24
CA ASN A 29 -6.71 17.87 6.90
C ASN A 29 -6.26 16.42 6.64
N LEU A 30 -5.67 15.75 7.62
CA LEU A 30 -5.31 14.33 7.54
C LEU A 30 -6.56 13.45 7.41
N LEU A 31 -7.64 13.74 8.14
CA LEU A 31 -8.91 13.02 8.01
C LEU A 31 -9.53 13.22 6.62
N ARG A 32 -9.57 14.46 6.13
CA ARG A 32 -10.14 14.79 4.83
C ARG A 32 -9.41 14.12 3.66
N LEU A 33 -8.10 13.92 3.77
CA LEU A 33 -7.30 13.24 2.75
C LEU A 33 -7.27 11.73 2.97
N GLY A 34 -7.11 11.28 4.22
CA GLY A 34 -6.93 9.89 4.62
C GLY A 34 -8.20 9.06 4.51
N LEU A 35 -9.39 9.61 4.79
CA LEU A 35 -10.65 8.86 4.66
C LEU A 35 -10.93 8.42 3.21
N PRO A 36 -10.84 9.30 2.18
CA PRO A 36 -10.97 8.84 0.81
C PRO A 36 -9.92 7.82 0.37
N ILE A 37 -8.67 7.98 0.85
CA ILE A 37 -7.61 7.00 0.57
C ILE A 37 -7.95 5.66 1.24
N LEU A 38 -8.46 5.67 2.48
CA LEU A 38 -8.89 4.47 3.19
C LEU A 38 -10.00 3.74 2.42
N VAL A 39 -11.03 4.46 1.98
CA VAL A 39 -12.11 3.87 1.17
C VAL A 39 -11.56 3.31 -0.15
N THR A 40 -10.57 3.96 -0.75
CA THR A 40 -9.88 3.46 -1.95
C THR A 40 -9.16 2.14 -1.67
N GLN A 41 -8.38 2.06 -0.59
CA GLN A 41 -7.64 0.86 -0.20
C GLN A 41 -8.58 -0.29 0.19
N LEU A 42 -9.64 0.00 0.94
CA LEU A 42 -10.68 -0.98 1.28
C LEU A 42 -11.41 -1.47 0.03
N GLY A 43 -11.68 -0.58 -0.94
CA GLY A 43 -12.29 -0.95 -2.22
C GLY A 43 -11.47 -1.99 -2.97
N VAL A 44 -10.15 -1.84 -3.02
CA VAL A 44 -9.25 -2.82 -3.68
C VAL A 44 -9.35 -4.20 -3.02
N ILE A 45 -9.43 -4.25 -1.68
CA ILE A 45 -9.60 -5.50 -0.94
C ILE A 45 -10.97 -6.12 -1.20
N ILE A 46 -12.05 -5.33 -1.08
CA ILE A 46 -13.43 -5.82 -1.25
C ILE A 46 -13.62 -6.49 -2.60
N VAL A 47 -13.06 -5.93 -3.67
CA VAL A 47 -13.10 -6.56 -5.00
C VAL A 47 -12.32 -7.86 -5.04
N THR A 48 -11.11 -7.89 -4.46
CA THR A 48 -10.31 -9.13 -4.44
C THR A 48 -11.04 -10.25 -3.68
N PHE A 49 -11.73 -9.91 -2.59
CA PHE A 49 -12.59 -10.83 -1.85
C PHE A 49 -13.81 -11.26 -2.67
N ALA A 50 -14.51 -10.33 -3.31
CA ALA A 50 -15.66 -10.64 -4.17
C ALA A 50 -15.27 -11.56 -5.34
N ASP A 51 -14.16 -11.28 -6.02
CA ASP A 51 -13.58 -12.12 -7.08
C ASP A 51 -13.35 -13.54 -6.57
N THR A 52 -12.65 -13.67 -5.44
CA THR A 52 -12.30 -14.98 -4.86
C THR A 52 -13.56 -15.76 -4.45
N MET A 53 -14.54 -15.10 -3.84
CA MET A 53 -15.80 -15.75 -3.45
C MET A 53 -16.63 -16.19 -4.66
N MET A 54 -16.72 -15.36 -5.71
CA MET A 54 -17.48 -15.69 -6.92
C MET A 54 -16.83 -16.81 -7.72
N VAL A 55 -15.50 -16.80 -7.86
CA VAL A 55 -14.75 -17.88 -8.50
C VAL A 55 -14.85 -19.17 -7.67
N GLY A 56 -14.74 -19.09 -6.35
CA GLY A 56 -14.89 -20.25 -5.46
C GLY A 56 -16.29 -20.86 -5.48
N ALA A 57 -17.34 -20.06 -5.74
CA ALA A 57 -18.69 -20.56 -5.94
C ALA A 57 -18.90 -21.26 -7.29
N TYR A 58 -18.01 -21.01 -8.27
CA TYR A 58 -18.07 -21.65 -9.59
C TYR A 58 -17.41 -23.02 -9.58
N GLY A 59 -16.20 -23.13 -9.01
CA GLY A 59 -15.51 -24.42 -8.89
C GLY A 59 -14.18 -24.35 -8.15
N VAL A 60 -13.75 -25.51 -7.65
CA VAL A 60 -12.56 -25.64 -6.80
C VAL A 60 -11.28 -25.53 -7.63
N ASP A 61 -11.29 -26.09 -8.85
CA ASP A 61 -10.14 -26.07 -9.76
C ASP A 61 -9.88 -24.64 -10.28
N GLU A 62 -10.94 -23.89 -10.58
CA GLU A 62 -10.88 -22.49 -10.96
C GLU A 62 -10.35 -21.62 -9.83
N LEU A 63 -10.78 -21.88 -8.60
CA LEU A 63 -10.29 -21.18 -7.43
C LEU A 63 -8.80 -21.44 -7.19
N ALA A 64 -8.37 -22.70 -7.32
CA ALA A 64 -6.97 -23.09 -7.18
C ALA A 64 -6.10 -22.42 -8.26
N ALA A 65 -6.54 -22.44 -9.51
CA ALA A 65 -5.86 -21.76 -10.62
C ALA A 65 -5.79 -20.24 -10.41
N ALA A 66 -6.88 -19.61 -9.95
CA ALA A 66 -6.91 -18.19 -9.65
C ALA A 66 -5.93 -17.80 -8.54
N ALA A 67 -5.91 -18.56 -7.45
CA ALA A 67 -5.01 -18.35 -6.33
C ALA A 67 -3.53 -18.48 -6.74
N PHE A 68 -3.21 -19.49 -7.55
CA PHE A 68 -1.86 -19.68 -8.08
C PHE A 68 -1.42 -18.48 -8.92
N VAL A 69 -2.23 -18.06 -9.90
CA VAL A 69 -1.89 -16.91 -10.76
C VAL A 69 -1.81 -15.61 -9.93
N ASN A 70 -2.78 -15.34 -9.06
CA ASN A 70 -2.76 -14.14 -8.20
C ASN A 70 -1.51 -14.07 -7.32
N SER A 71 -1.03 -15.21 -6.81
CA SER A 71 0.19 -15.27 -6.01
C SER A 71 1.45 -14.86 -6.79
N LEU A 72 1.53 -15.19 -8.09
CA LEU A 72 2.63 -14.75 -8.97
C LEU A 72 2.58 -13.25 -9.23
N PHE A 73 1.37 -12.70 -9.43
CA PHE A 73 1.20 -11.28 -9.76
C PHE A 73 1.26 -10.34 -8.55
N VAL A 74 1.14 -10.83 -7.31
CA VAL A 74 1.09 -9.97 -6.12
C VAL A 74 2.34 -9.10 -5.98
N ILE A 75 3.54 -9.67 -6.18
CA ILE A 75 4.82 -8.97 -6.04
C ILE A 75 4.93 -7.88 -7.12
N VAL A 76 4.64 -8.23 -8.37
CA VAL A 76 4.70 -7.28 -9.50
C VAL A 76 3.68 -6.16 -9.35
N THR A 77 2.48 -6.48 -8.89
CA THR A 77 1.43 -5.49 -8.63
C THR A 77 1.86 -4.51 -7.54
N VAL A 78 2.43 -5.00 -6.43
CA VAL A 78 2.93 -4.17 -5.34
C VAL A 78 4.12 -3.30 -5.80
N MET A 79 5.03 -3.85 -6.62
CA MET A 79 6.12 -3.07 -7.22
C MET A 79 5.58 -1.93 -8.10
N GLN A 80 4.58 -2.21 -8.93
CA GLN A 80 3.95 -1.22 -9.80
C GLN A 80 3.26 -0.09 -9.00
N ILE A 81 2.53 -0.45 -7.94
CA ILE A 81 1.92 0.53 -7.02
C ILE A 81 3.01 1.37 -6.32
N GLY A 82 4.10 0.72 -5.89
CA GLY A 82 5.26 1.39 -5.28
C GLY A 82 5.92 2.39 -6.23
N PHE A 83 6.06 2.03 -7.51
CA PHE A 83 6.58 2.94 -8.54
C PHE A 83 5.67 4.18 -8.69
N ALA A 84 4.35 3.98 -8.78
CA ALA A 84 3.39 5.06 -8.88
C ALA A 84 3.41 5.98 -7.64
N ALA A 85 3.56 5.42 -6.44
CA ALA A 85 3.62 6.18 -5.18
C ALA A 85 4.80 7.15 -5.11
N GLY A 86 5.86 6.95 -5.91
CA GLY A 86 6.96 7.89 -6.06
C GLY A 86 6.59 9.20 -6.78
N LEU A 87 5.48 9.24 -7.53
CA LEU A 87 5.00 10.46 -8.21
C LEU A 87 4.35 11.45 -7.25
N THR A 88 3.67 10.95 -6.21
CA THR A 88 2.96 11.74 -5.21
C THR A 88 3.81 12.85 -4.59
N PRO A 89 5.03 12.58 -4.08
CA PRO A 89 5.85 13.64 -3.47
C PRO A 89 6.41 14.66 -4.48
N LEU A 90 6.69 14.25 -5.72
CA LEU A 90 7.17 15.18 -6.76
C LEU A 90 6.07 16.17 -7.15
N ILE A 91 4.86 15.66 -7.35
CA ILE A 91 3.70 16.47 -7.74
C ILE A 91 3.22 17.32 -6.57
N GLY A 92 3.18 16.76 -5.35
CA GLY A 92 2.83 17.53 -4.16
C GLY A 92 3.82 18.65 -3.85
N ALA A 93 5.13 18.45 -4.05
CA ALA A 93 6.10 19.53 -3.93
C ALA A 93 5.89 20.66 -4.96
N LEU A 94 5.55 20.32 -6.20
CA LEU A 94 5.24 21.32 -7.25
C LEU A 94 3.89 22.01 -7.00
N TYR A 95 2.90 21.27 -6.50
CA TYR A 95 1.62 21.81 -6.06
C TYR A 95 1.80 22.83 -4.93
N GLY A 96 2.63 22.51 -3.93
CA GLY A 96 2.99 23.44 -2.86
C GLY A 96 3.60 24.73 -3.38
N ARG A 97 4.43 24.67 -4.44
CA ARG A 97 5.04 25.84 -5.08
C ARG A 97 4.10 26.65 -5.97
N GLY A 98 2.90 26.15 -6.26
CA GLY A 98 1.98 26.76 -7.23
C GLY A 98 2.43 26.60 -8.69
N ASP A 99 3.41 25.74 -9.00
CA ASP A 99 3.93 25.53 -10.36
C ASP A 99 3.14 24.43 -11.10
N SER A 100 1.88 24.72 -11.40
CA SER A 100 0.94 23.77 -12.01
C SER A 100 1.38 23.27 -13.38
N ARG A 101 2.10 24.12 -14.14
CA ARG A 101 2.61 23.75 -15.48
C ARG A 101 3.74 22.73 -15.39
N ARG A 102 4.70 22.90 -14.46
CA ARG A 102 5.73 21.87 -14.23
C ARG A 102 5.16 20.60 -13.61
N ALA A 103 4.14 20.72 -12.75
CA ALA A 103 3.42 19.56 -12.23
C ALA A 103 2.79 18.73 -13.35
N GLY A 104 2.19 19.38 -14.36
CA GLY A 104 1.68 18.74 -15.57
C GLY A 104 2.74 18.01 -16.41
N LEU A 105 3.89 18.66 -16.63
CA LEU A 105 5.04 18.03 -17.32
C LEU A 105 5.59 16.82 -16.56
N THR A 106 5.65 16.92 -15.23
CA THR A 106 6.10 15.83 -14.36
C THR A 106 5.10 14.68 -14.35
N ALA A 107 3.79 14.98 -14.37
CA ALA A 107 2.74 13.98 -14.52
C ALA A 107 2.86 13.22 -15.85
N ARG A 108 3.15 13.91 -16.97
CA ARG A 108 3.42 13.26 -18.27
C ARG A 108 4.62 12.34 -18.20
N ALA A 109 5.76 12.83 -17.73
CA ALA A 109 6.96 12.01 -17.56
C ALA A 109 6.70 10.80 -16.63
N GLY A 110 5.88 11.00 -15.59
CA GLY A 110 5.43 9.96 -14.66
C GLY A 110 4.65 8.84 -15.33
N VAL A 111 3.61 9.20 -16.09
CA VAL A 111 2.78 8.23 -16.82
C VAL A 111 3.59 7.50 -17.88
N GLU A 112 4.42 8.21 -18.66
CA GLU A 112 5.28 7.62 -19.69
C GLU A 112 6.24 6.56 -19.10
N ILE A 113 6.92 6.87 -17.99
CA ILE A 113 7.84 5.92 -17.36
C ILE A 113 7.07 4.80 -16.67
N ASN A 114 5.93 5.06 -16.03
CA ASN A 114 5.14 3.99 -15.41
C ASN A 114 4.64 2.99 -16.46
N ILE A 115 4.21 3.46 -17.63
CA ILE A 115 3.88 2.59 -18.77
C ILE A 115 5.11 1.79 -19.22
N ALA A 116 6.28 2.42 -19.35
CA ALA A 116 7.50 1.72 -19.72
C ALA A 116 7.89 0.64 -18.69
N VAL A 117 7.80 0.94 -17.39
CA VAL A 117 8.02 -0.03 -16.30
C VAL A 117 6.99 -1.15 -16.35
N SER A 118 5.73 -0.82 -16.57
CA SER A 118 4.66 -1.82 -16.73
C SER A 118 4.92 -2.74 -17.90
N LEU A 119 5.44 -2.23 -19.03
CA LEU A 119 5.82 -3.04 -20.19
C LEU A 119 6.99 -3.97 -19.86
N VAL A 120 8.00 -3.50 -19.13
CA VAL A 120 9.12 -4.34 -18.67
C VAL A 120 8.63 -5.44 -17.72
N LEU A 121 7.76 -5.10 -16.77
CA LEU A 121 7.15 -6.08 -15.86
C LEU A 121 6.26 -7.08 -16.60
N THR A 122 5.55 -6.63 -17.65
CA THR A 122 4.75 -7.49 -18.53
C THR A 122 5.65 -8.43 -19.32
N ALA A 123 6.78 -7.95 -19.85
CA ALA A 123 7.76 -8.78 -20.55
C ALA A 123 8.37 -9.83 -19.61
N LEU A 124 8.69 -9.46 -18.36
CA LEU A 124 9.16 -10.40 -17.34
C LEU A 124 8.11 -11.48 -17.04
N MET A 125 6.85 -11.09 -16.91
CA MET A 125 5.74 -12.03 -16.72
C MET A 125 5.54 -12.93 -17.96
N CYS A 126 5.74 -12.42 -19.17
CA CYS A 126 5.74 -13.24 -20.37
C CYS A 126 6.83 -14.31 -20.37
N VAL A 127 8.02 -14.01 -19.82
CA VAL A 127 9.06 -15.04 -19.60
C VAL A 127 8.58 -16.09 -18.60
N ILE A 128 8.02 -15.68 -17.46
CA ILE A 128 7.50 -16.60 -16.43
C ILE A 128 6.39 -17.50 -17.00
N TYR A 129 5.56 -16.99 -17.90
CA TYR A 129 4.53 -17.77 -18.59
C TYR A 129 5.09 -19.01 -19.33
N PHE A 130 6.27 -18.90 -19.95
CA PHE A 130 6.89 -20.04 -20.62
C PHE A 130 7.38 -21.11 -19.65
N PHE A 131 7.78 -20.71 -18.44
CA PHE A 131 8.20 -21.62 -17.37
C PHE A 131 7.04 -22.09 -16.49
N LEU A 132 5.79 -21.75 -16.81
CA LEU A 132 4.64 -22.06 -15.94
C LEU A 132 4.42 -23.56 -15.74
N ALA A 133 4.82 -24.39 -16.70
CA ALA A 133 4.76 -25.86 -16.59
C ALA A 133 5.75 -26.42 -15.56
N ASP A 134 6.87 -25.71 -15.31
CA ASP A 134 7.94 -26.17 -14.42
C ASP A 134 7.64 -25.91 -12.93
N PHE A 135 6.53 -25.23 -12.62
CA PHE A 135 6.09 -24.96 -11.25
C PHE A 135 5.43 -26.17 -10.56
N GLY A 136 5.33 -27.33 -11.24
CA GLY A 136 4.83 -28.58 -10.64
C GLY A 136 3.33 -28.57 -10.32
N GLN A 137 2.54 -27.76 -11.03
CA GLN A 137 1.08 -27.75 -10.90
C GLN A 137 0.46 -28.96 -11.62
N PRO A 138 -0.69 -29.49 -11.14
CA PRO A 138 -1.44 -30.53 -11.84
C PRO A 138 -1.70 -30.18 -13.30
N GLU A 139 -1.53 -31.14 -14.21
CA GLU A 139 -1.68 -30.92 -15.66
C GLU A 139 -3.08 -30.41 -16.04
N GLU A 140 -4.10 -30.78 -15.27
CA GLU A 140 -5.49 -30.35 -15.45
C GLU A 140 -5.72 -28.86 -15.13
N LEU A 141 -4.91 -28.29 -14.23
CA LEU A 141 -5.01 -26.87 -13.84
C LEU A 141 -4.24 -25.94 -14.78
N LEU A 142 -3.25 -26.45 -15.51
CA LEU A 142 -2.39 -25.65 -16.39
C LEU A 142 -3.16 -24.90 -17.50
N PRO A 143 -4.14 -25.49 -18.22
CA PRO A 143 -4.90 -24.77 -19.24
C PRO A 143 -5.73 -23.61 -18.65
N ILE A 144 -6.36 -23.85 -17.49
CA ILE A 144 -7.18 -22.88 -16.78
C ILE A 144 -6.31 -21.73 -16.28
N ALA A 145 -5.18 -22.05 -15.64
CA ALA A 145 -4.22 -21.07 -15.16
C ALA A 145 -3.60 -20.25 -16.31
N ARG A 146 -3.25 -20.87 -17.44
CA ARG A 146 -2.66 -20.17 -18.60
C ARG A 146 -3.61 -19.13 -19.19
N SER A 147 -4.88 -19.47 -19.38
CA SER A 147 -5.87 -18.54 -19.93
C SER A 147 -6.07 -17.34 -18.99
N TYR A 148 -6.25 -17.60 -17.69
CA TYR A 148 -6.39 -16.56 -16.68
C TYR A 148 -5.12 -15.70 -16.53
N TYR A 149 -3.93 -16.30 -16.62
CA TYR A 149 -2.64 -15.61 -16.56
C TYR A 149 -2.51 -14.56 -17.67
N LEU A 150 -2.84 -14.91 -18.91
CA LEU A 150 -2.78 -13.97 -20.04
C LEU A 150 -3.74 -12.80 -19.84
N ILE A 151 -4.93 -13.06 -19.30
CA ILE A 151 -5.91 -12.01 -19.02
C ILE A 151 -5.41 -11.07 -17.92
N ILE A 152 -4.90 -11.59 -16.79
CA ILE A 152 -4.32 -10.77 -15.73
C ILE A 152 -3.11 -9.98 -16.23
N MET A 153 -2.26 -10.59 -17.06
CA MET A 153 -1.10 -9.91 -17.63
C MET A 153 -1.52 -8.66 -18.42
N ALA A 154 -2.61 -8.73 -19.19
CA ALA A 154 -3.16 -7.57 -19.90
C ALA A 154 -3.67 -6.46 -18.96
N THR A 155 -4.02 -6.78 -17.71
CA THR A 155 -4.50 -5.78 -16.73
C THR A 155 -3.41 -4.87 -16.17
N LEU A 156 -2.13 -5.26 -16.26
CA LEU A 156 -1.01 -4.50 -15.71
C LEU A 156 -0.93 -3.10 -16.32
N LEU A 157 -1.13 -2.97 -17.63
CA LEU A 157 -0.99 -1.69 -18.33
C LEU A 157 -2.09 -0.67 -17.93
N PRO A 158 -3.41 -1.02 -17.96
CA PRO A 158 -4.46 -0.17 -17.42
C PRO A 158 -4.23 0.21 -15.96
N MET A 159 -3.74 -0.74 -15.16
CA MET A 159 -3.44 -0.52 -13.75
C MET A 159 -2.30 0.50 -13.54
N ALA A 160 -1.25 0.47 -14.35
CA ALA A 160 -0.19 1.50 -14.34
C ALA A 160 -0.74 2.90 -14.61
N VAL A 161 -1.62 3.02 -15.61
CA VAL A 161 -2.25 4.29 -15.98
C VAL A 161 -3.11 4.81 -14.84
N PHE A 162 -4.01 3.97 -14.31
CA PHE A 162 -4.89 4.33 -13.21
C PHE A 162 -4.11 4.76 -11.96
N ASN A 163 -3.14 3.94 -11.52
CA ASN A 163 -2.32 4.25 -10.35
C ASN A 163 -1.52 5.54 -10.54
N SER A 164 -0.99 5.80 -11.74
CA SER A 164 -0.26 7.05 -12.01
C SER A 164 -1.16 8.27 -11.82
N PHE A 165 -2.34 8.27 -12.44
CA PHE A 165 -3.30 9.36 -12.30
C PHE A 165 -3.85 9.49 -10.88
N GLN A 166 -4.09 8.37 -10.19
CA GLN A 166 -4.47 8.38 -8.78
C GLN A 166 -3.41 9.10 -7.93
N GLN A 167 -2.13 8.79 -8.15
CA GLN A 167 -1.04 9.41 -7.39
C GLN A 167 -0.81 10.88 -7.77
N ILE A 168 -1.06 11.25 -9.03
CA ILE A 168 -1.10 12.66 -9.48
C ILE A 168 -2.22 13.42 -8.75
N SER A 169 -3.45 12.88 -8.74
CA SER A 169 -4.61 13.47 -8.05
C SER A 169 -4.38 13.57 -6.54
N ASN A 170 -3.81 12.54 -5.93
CA ASN A 170 -3.43 12.55 -4.52
C ASN A 170 -2.41 13.67 -4.22
N GLY A 171 -1.40 13.85 -5.08
CA GLY A 171 -0.38 14.90 -4.95
C GLY A 171 -0.96 16.32 -4.93
N ILE A 172 -2.06 16.58 -5.66
CA ILE A 172 -2.74 17.89 -5.68
C ILE A 172 -3.84 18.03 -4.61
N ASN A 173 -3.84 17.16 -3.59
CA ASN A 173 -4.87 17.09 -2.53
C ASN A 173 -6.29 16.79 -3.06
N ASP A 174 -6.43 16.05 -4.15
CA ASP A 174 -7.72 15.54 -4.63
C ASP A 174 -7.77 14.01 -4.51
N THR A 175 -8.00 13.52 -3.28
CA THR A 175 -8.10 12.09 -2.97
C THR A 175 -9.51 11.53 -3.15
N ALA A 176 -10.53 12.39 -3.24
CA ALA A 176 -11.92 11.97 -3.42
C ALA A 176 -12.22 11.51 -4.84
N THR A 177 -11.58 12.13 -5.84
CA THR A 177 -11.77 11.77 -7.24
C THR A 177 -11.37 10.31 -7.53
N PRO A 178 -10.15 9.83 -7.18
CA PRO A 178 -9.78 8.43 -7.39
C PRO A 178 -10.69 7.45 -6.62
N MET A 179 -11.14 7.84 -5.42
CA MET A 179 -12.05 7.04 -4.60
C MET A 179 -13.37 6.74 -5.31
N TRP A 180 -14.05 7.75 -5.86
CA TRP A 180 -15.31 7.53 -6.58
C TRP A 180 -15.13 6.67 -7.83
N ILE A 181 -14.00 6.83 -8.52
CA ILE A 181 -13.71 6.07 -9.74
C ILE A 181 -13.45 4.60 -9.40
N ILE A 182 -12.66 4.31 -8.36
CA ILE A 182 -12.40 2.92 -7.99
C ILE A 182 -13.66 2.24 -7.47
N LEU A 183 -14.51 2.93 -6.70
CA LEU A 183 -15.78 2.38 -6.26
C LEU A 183 -16.69 2.06 -7.45
N GLY A 184 -16.76 2.94 -8.45
CA GLY A 184 -17.49 2.68 -9.68
C GLY A 184 -16.92 1.51 -10.49
N ALA A 185 -15.60 1.44 -10.63
CA ALA A 185 -14.92 0.33 -11.29
C ALA A 185 -15.16 -1.01 -10.58
N ASN A 186 -15.16 -1.00 -9.24
CA ASN A 186 -15.44 -2.16 -8.41
C ASN A 186 -16.88 -2.66 -8.58
N ILE A 187 -17.86 -1.76 -8.63
CA ILE A 187 -19.26 -2.11 -8.90
C ILE A 187 -19.37 -2.73 -10.31
N LEU A 188 -18.74 -2.12 -11.32
CA LEU A 188 -18.71 -2.66 -12.67
C LEU A 188 -18.07 -4.05 -12.72
N ASN A 189 -17.01 -4.28 -11.95
CA ASN A 189 -16.35 -5.57 -11.84
C ASN A 189 -17.27 -6.64 -11.21
N ILE A 190 -17.94 -6.34 -10.10
CA ILE A 190 -18.85 -7.28 -9.44
C ILE A 190 -20.02 -7.64 -10.38
N ILE A 191 -20.57 -6.66 -11.09
CA ILE A 191 -21.63 -6.89 -12.10
C ILE A 191 -21.08 -7.73 -13.26
N GLY A 192 -19.90 -7.40 -13.78
CA GLY A 192 -19.26 -8.13 -14.87
C GLY A 192 -18.95 -9.58 -14.49
N ASN A 193 -18.50 -9.83 -13.27
CA ASN A 193 -18.28 -11.16 -12.73
C ASN A 193 -19.58 -11.95 -12.70
N TYR A 194 -20.65 -11.37 -12.17
CA TYR A 194 -21.94 -12.03 -12.13
C TYR A 194 -22.46 -12.41 -13.52
N LEU A 195 -22.23 -11.57 -14.52
CA LEU A 195 -22.67 -11.81 -15.90
C LEU A 195 -21.80 -12.86 -16.62
N LEU A 196 -20.46 -12.74 -16.54
CA LEU A 196 -19.52 -13.55 -17.33
C LEU A 196 -19.13 -14.88 -16.66
N ILE A 197 -19.15 -14.95 -15.33
CA ILE A 197 -18.86 -16.20 -14.61
C ILE A 197 -20.05 -17.14 -14.73
N PHE A 198 -21.28 -16.65 -14.49
CA PHE A 198 -22.50 -17.47 -14.48
C PHE A 198 -23.28 -17.47 -15.80
N GLY A 199 -22.79 -16.81 -16.85
CA GLY A 199 -23.42 -16.80 -18.19
C GLY A 199 -24.87 -16.29 -18.21
N LYS A 200 -25.22 -15.40 -17.28
CA LYS A 200 -26.60 -14.87 -17.21
C LYS A 200 -26.82 -13.78 -18.27
N PHE A 201 -28.07 -13.63 -18.69
CA PHE A 201 -28.51 -12.61 -19.66
C PHE A 201 -28.05 -12.84 -21.12
N GLY A 202 -27.77 -14.09 -21.51
CA GLY A 202 -27.40 -14.46 -22.90
C GLY A 202 -25.90 -14.35 -23.20
N PHE A 203 -25.06 -14.12 -22.18
CA PHE A 203 -23.60 -14.17 -22.30
C PHE A 203 -23.07 -15.59 -22.13
N PRO A 204 -21.96 -15.96 -22.79
CA PRO A 204 -21.35 -17.27 -22.63
C PRO A 204 -20.77 -17.45 -21.21
N GLU A 205 -20.95 -18.65 -20.64
CA GLU A 205 -20.31 -19.04 -19.38
C GLU A 205 -18.79 -19.19 -19.61
N MET A 206 -18.01 -18.24 -19.08
CA MET A 206 -16.54 -18.23 -19.22
C MET A 206 -15.80 -18.57 -17.93
N GLY A 207 -16.53 -18.87 -16.83
CA GLY A 207 -15.96 -19.27 -15.54
C GLY A 207 -14.85 -18.32 -15.08
N LEU A 208 -13.66 -18.87 -14.80
CA LEU A 208 -12.49 -18.10 -14.37
C LEU A 208 -12.03 -17.05 -15.40
N ALA A 209 -12.08 -17.37 -16.69
CA ALA A 209 -11.70 -16.41 -17.73
C ALA A 209 -12.67 -15.21 -17.74
N GLY A 210 -13.95 -15.45 -17.45
CA GLY A 210 -14.96 -14.41 -17.28
C GLY A 210 -14.65 -13.44 -16.14
N ALA A 211 -14.20 -13.96 -14.99
CA ALA A 211 -13.73 -13.14 -13.88
C ALA A 211 -12.55 -12.25 -14.28
N GLY A 212 -11.55 -12.83 -14.97
CA GLY A 212 -10.40 -12.07 -15.47
C GLY A 212 -10.80 -10.95 -16.44
N ILE A 213 -11.70 -11.22 -17.39
CA ILE A 213 -12.15 -10.26 -18.40
C ILE A 213 -12.95 -9.12 -17.74
N SER A 214 -13.79 -9.45 -16.78
CA SER A 214 -14.50 -8.46 -15.98
C SER A 214 -13.53 -7.52 -15.24
N THR A 215 -12.50 -8.07 -14.61
CA THR A 215 -11.45 -7.29 -13.93
C THR A 215 -10.65 -6.43 -14.91
N LEU A 216 -10.34 -6.95 -16.09
CA LEU A 216 -9.69 -6.19 -17.16
C LEU A 216 -10.56 -5.02 -17.62
N PHE A 217 -11.84 -5.27 -17.88
CA PHE A 217 -12.78 -4.24 -18.31
C PHE A 217 -12.96 -3.15 -17.26
N ALA A 218 -13.15 -3.52 -16.00
CA ALA A 218 -13.27 -2.58 -14.89
C ALA A 218 -12.01 -1.71 -14.72
N ARG A 219 -10.82 -2.29 -14.83
CA ARG A 219 -9.55 -1.56 -14.77
C ARG A 219 -9.37 -0.62 -15.96
N PHE A 220 -9.74 -1.04 -17.17
CA PHE A 220 -9.75 -0.18 -18.35
C PHE A 220 -10.73 0.99 -18.19
N ALA A 221 -11.95 0.72 -17.73
CA ALA A 221 -12.96 1.74 -17.47
C ALA A 221 -12.49 2.74 -16.40
N GLY A 222 -11.87 2.26 -15.31
CA GLY A 222 -11.27 3.12 -14.28
C GLY A 222 -10.14 3.99 -14.83
N ALA A 223 -9.22 3.40 -15.60
CA ALA A 223 -8.09 4.10 -16.22
C ALA A 223 -8.54 5.18 -17.22
N THR A 224 -9.54 4.87 -18.05
CA THR A 224 -10.12 5.85 -18.98
C THR A 224 -10.91 6.92 -18.26
N ALA A 225 -11.71 6.58 -17.25
CA ALA A 225 -12.47 7.55 -16.47
C ALA A 225 -11.56 8.58 -15.78
N ILE A 226 -10.47 8.12 -15.13
CA ILE A 226 -9.55 9.04 -14.45
C ILE A 226 -8.76 9.91 -15.43
N ALA A 227 -8.35 9.35 -16.58
CA ALA A 227 -7.69 10.12 -17.63
C ALA A 227 -8.62 11.18 -18.24
N VAL A 228 -9.86 10.81 -18.60
CA VAL A 228 -10.85 11.75 -19.16
C VAL A 228 -11.15 12.87 -18.16
N LEU A 229 -11.30 12.53 -16.88
CA LEU A 229 -11.60 13.51 -15.86
C LEU A 229 -10.42 14.46 -15.61
N PHE A 230 -9.18 13.96 -15.65
CA PHE A 230 -7.96 14.77 -15.61
C PHE A 230 -7.91 15.79 -16.77
N PHE A 231 -8.30 15.40 -17.99
CA PHE A 231 -8.29 16.32 -19.14
C PHE A 231 -9.51 17.25 -19.23
N ARG A 232 -10.66 16.90 -18.63
CA ARG A 232 -11.91 17.67 -18.76
C ARG A 232 -12.26 18.57 -17.57
N ARG A 233 -11.86 18.23 -16.34
CA ARG A 233 -12.22 19.03 -15.16
C ARG A 233 -11.45 20.35 -15.14
N ARG A 234 -12.16 21.46 -14.90
CA ARG A 234 -11.56 22.81 -14.76
C ARG A 234 -10.45 22.87 -13.71
N ARG A 235 -10.57 22.11 -12.61
CA ARG A 235 -9.55 22.02 -11.55
C ARG A 235 -8.19 21.50 -12.04
N TYR A 236 -8.18 20.69 -13.11
CA TYR A 236 -6.98 20.09 -13.67
C TYR A 236 -6.46 20.83 -14.91
N LYS A 237 -7.12 21.91 -15.35
CA LYS A 237 -6.85 22.56 -16.64
C LYS A 237 -5.38 22.95 -16.80
N ASP A 238 -4.81 23.64 -15.81
CA ASP A 238 -3.42 24.12 -15.87
C ASP A 238 -2.40 22.95 -15.87
N TYR A 239 -2.75 21.84 -15.19
CA TYR A 239 -1.96 20.61 -15.19
C TYR A 239 -2.06 19.88 -16.53
N ALA A 240 -3.25 19.83 -17.13
CA ALA A 240 -3.50 19.23 -18.44
C ALA A 240 -2.81 20.01 -19.57
N GLU A 241 -2.77 21.34 -19.49
CA GLU A 241 -1.99 22.19 -20.41
C GLU A 241 -0.49 21.95 -20.27
N GLY A 242 0.02 21.82 -19.03
CA GLY A 242 1.39 21.38 -18.77
C GLY A 242 1.69 19.99 -19.35
N PHE A 243 0.75 19.05 -19.22
CA PHE A 243 0.87 17.69 -19.76
C PHE A 243 0.97 17.68 -21.28
N ARG A 244 0.19 18.52 -21.98
CA ARG A 244 0.19 18.62 -23.46
C ARG A 244 1.38 19.38 -24.03
N SER A 245 2.15 20.08 -23.20
CA SER A 245 3.27 20.88 -23.68
C SER A 245 4.38 20.00 -24.28
N ASP A 246 4.91 20.39 -25.44
CA ASP A 246 5.92 19.63 -26.21
C ASP A 246 7.36 19.90 -25.76
N LYS A 247 7.57 20.26 -24.48
CA LYS A 247 8.90 20.57 -23.96
C LYS A 247 9.64 19.26 -23.67
N ALA A 248 10.94 19.21 -23.99
CA ALA A 248 11.77 18.04 -23.72
C ALA A 248 11.78 17.68 -22.23
N CYS A 249 11.14 16.56 -21.89
CA CYS A 249 10.99 16.07 -20.51
C CYS A 249 12.18 15.23 -20.01
N GLY A 250 13.32 15.20 -20.70
CA GLY A 250 14.43 14.28 -20.38
C GLY A 250 14.91 14.34 -18.92
N ASN A 251 15.12 15.55 -18.39
CA ASN A 251 15.54 15.75 -17.00
C ASN A 251 14.44 15.37 -15.99
N LEU A 252 13.17 15.66 -16.30
CA LEU A 252 12.03 15.30 -15.46
C LEU A 252 11.81 13.78 -15.44
N ARG A 253 11.99 13.11 -16.59
CA ARG A 253 11.96 11.65 -16.69
C ARG A 253 13.02 11.02 -15.79
N ARG A 254 14.26 11.52 -15.85
CA ARG A 254 15.33 11.06 -14.96
C ARG A 254 14.98 11.29 -13.49
N GLN A 255 14.42 12.46 -13.14
CA GLN A 255 14.02 12.77 -11.76
C GLN A 255 12.94 11.81 -11.26
N VAL A 256 11.88 11.60 -12.05
CA VAL A 256 10.81 10.63 -11.77
C VAL A 256 11.40 9.25 -11.55
N TRP A 257 12.24 8.76 -12.46
CA TRP A 257 12.88 7.45 -12.32
C TRP A 257 13.64 7.36 -11.00
N THR A 258 14.51 8.34 -10.70
CA THR A 258 15.33 8.34 -9.48
C THR A 258 14.54 8.40 -8.17
N THR A 259 13.28 8.86 -8.22
CA THR A 259 12.38 8.91 -7.07
C THR A 259 11.47 7.68 -7.00
N SER A 260 11.01 7.15 -8.14
CA SER A 260 10.07 6.03 -8.15
C SER A 260 10.74 4.65 -8.05
N TYR A 261 11.93 4.45 -8.63
CA TYR A 261 12.61 3.14 -8.56
C TYR A 261 12.93 2.67 -7.13
N PRO A 262 13.37 3.53 -6.18
CA PRO A 262 13.67 3.10 -4.82
C PRO A 262 12.41 2.64 -4.08
N VAL A 263 11.27 3.30 -4.34
CA VAL A 263 9.98 2.96 -3.74
C VAL A 263 9.44 1.65 -4.31
N MET A 264 9.59 1.44 -5.62
CA MET A 264 9.26 0.18 -6.29
C MET A 264 10.02 -1.02 -5.67
N ILE A 265 11.35 -0.90 -5.55
CA ILE A 265 12.19 -1.97 -5.00
C ILE A 265 11.88 -2.18 -3.51
N GLN A 266 11.70 -1.10 -2.74
CA GLN A 266 11.30 -1.18 -1.34
C GLN A 266 10.02 -2.01 -1.18
N SER A 267 8.96 -1.66 -1.91
CA SER A 267 7.66 -2.34 -1.80
C SER A 267 7.74 -3.80 -2.24
N GLY A 268 8.56 -4.11 -3.26
CA GLY A 268 8.82 -5.49 -3.68
C GLY A 268 9.54 -6.32 -2.60
N ILE A 269 10.57 -5.77 -1.95
CA ILE A 269 11.29 -6.44 -0.85
C ILE A 269 10.38 -6.68 0.35
N GLU A 270 9.57 -5.68 0.70
CA GLU A 270 8.61 -5.77 1.81
C GLU A 270 7.59 -6.89 1.53
N CYS A 271 7.01 -6.93 0.33
CA CYS A 271 6.11 -8.00 -0.10
C CYS A 271 6.78 -9.38 -0.09
N SER A 272 8.04 -9.46 -0.53
CA SER A 272 8.81 -10.71 -0.55
C SER A 272 9.06 -11.24 0.87
N MET A 273 9.28 -10.35 1.83
CA MET A 273 9.42 -10.73 3.24
C MET A 273 8.13 -11.37 3.76
N TRP A 274 6.96 -10.78 3.48
CA TRP A 274 5.65 -11.36 3.84
C TRP A 274 5.42 -12.74 3.23
N SER A 275 5.73 -12.91 1.94
CA SER A 275 5.63 -14.21 1.27
C SER A 275 6.58 -15.24 1.87
N PHE A 276 7.82 -14.85 2.18
CA PHE A 276 8.78 -15.72 2.86
C PHE A 276 8.28 -16.13 4.26
N GLY A 277 7.65 -15.18 4.97
CA GLY A 277 6.79 -15.38 6.14
C GLY A 277 5.95 -16.65 6.09
N ALA A 278 5.02 -16.62 5.14
CA ALA A 278 4.04 -17.68 4.95
C ALA A 278 4.69 -19.03 4.61
N VAL A 279 5.77 -19.03 3.83
CA VAL A 279 6.48 -20.26 3.44
C VAL A 279 7.11 -20.95 4.66
N VAL A 280 7.81 -20.19 5.49
CA VAL A 280 8.47 -20.73 6.70
C VAL A 280 7.43 -21.27 7.69
N CYS A 281 6.32 -20.55 7.89
CA CYS A 281 5.20 -21.05 8.71
C CYS A 281 4.62 -22.36 8.16
N GLY A 282 4.63 -22.54 6.85
CA GLY A 282 4.19 -23.76 6.17
C GLY A 282 5.09 -24.98 6.40
N TRP A 283 6.36 -24.79 6.78
CA TRP A 283 7.28 -25.90 7.07
C TRP A 283 7.03 -26.57 8.42
N PHE A 284 6.45 -25.87 9.39
CA PHE A 284 6.26 -26.39 10.74
C PHE A 284 4.96 -27.19 10.89
N SER A 285 3.81 -26.63 10.51
CA SER A 285 2.52 -27.33 10.60
C SER A 285 1.43 -26.68 9.75
N LYS A 286 0.52 -27.51 9.21
CA LYS A 286 -0.69 -27.05 8.51
C LYS A 286 -1.60 -26.20 9.42
N ILE A 287 -1.71 -26.57 10.70
CA ILE A 287 -2.52 -25.84 11.70
C ILE A 287 -1.92 -24.46 11.96
N GLN A 288 -0.60 -24.38 12.07
CA GLN A 288 0.12 -23.12 12.28
C GLN A 288 0.03 -22.21 11.04
N LEU A 289 0.13 -22.77 9.83
CA LEU A 289 -0.07 -21.99 8.61
C LEU A 289 -1.48 -21.41 8.52
N ALA A 290 -2.50 -22.18 8.88
CA ALA A 290 -3.88 -21.71 8.91
C ALA A 290 -4.05 -20.56 9.94
N ALA A 291 -3.52 -20.72 11.15
CA ALA A 291 -3.52 -19.66 12.17
C ALA A 291 -2.77 -18.40 11.69
N TYR A 292 -1.62 -18.56 11.03
CA TYR A 292 -0.84 -17.45 10.46
C TYR A 292 -1.64 -16.67 9.43
N GLN A 293 -2.33 -17.35 8.51
CA GLN A 293 -3.09 -16.70 7.45
C GLN A 293 -4.31 -15.95 7.97
N VAL A 294 -4.99 -16.49 8.97
CA VAL A 294 -6.11 -15.81 9.66
C VAL A 294 -5.61 -14.51 10.29
N VAL A 295 -4.52 -14.56 11.07
CA VAL A 295 -3.93 -13.38 11.71
C VAL A 295 -3.40 -12.38 10.68
N ASN A 296 -2.80 -12.85 9.59
CA ASN A 296 -2.26 -11.99 8.53
C ASN A 296 -3.39 -11.24 7.79
N THR A 297 -4.50 -11.92 7.50
CA THR A 297 -5.69 -11.29 6.89
C THR A 297 -6.26 -10.18 7.79
N MET A 298 -6.32 -10.44 9.10
CA MET A 298 -6.73 -9.42 10.07
C MET A 298 -5.75 -8.24 10.13
N SER A 299 -4.44 -8.54 10.14
CA SER A 299 -3.37 -7.54 10.14
C SER A 299 -3.45 -6.63 8.91
N GLN A 300 -3.77 -7.21 7.74
CA GLN A 300 -3.84 -6.50 6.47
C GLN A 300 -4.88 -5.37 6.48
N LEU A 301 -6.02 -5.55 7.15
CA LEU A 301 -7.02 -4.49 7.35
C LEU A 301 -6.45 -3.32 8.19
N GLY A 302 -5.69 -3.64 9.23
CA GLY A 302 -4.98 -2.65 10.04
C GLY A 302 -3.92 -1.90 9.22
N PHE A 303 -3.09 -2.64 8.49
CA PHE A 303 -2.07 -2.09 7.59
C PHE A 303 -2.67 -1.12 6.57
N MET A 304 -3.80 -1.47 5.94
CA MET A 304 -4.49 -0.59 4.98
C MET A 304 -4.99 0.71 5.63
N THR A 305 -5.36 0.63 6.91
CA THR A 305 -5.74 1.82 7.67
C THR A 305 -4.52 2.73 7.88
N PHE A 306 -3.41 2.19 8.36
CA PHE A 306 -2.19 2.97 8.63
C PHE A 306 -1.57 3.55 7.37
N ILE A 307 -1.46 2.78 6.29
CA ILE A 307 -0.91 3.26 5.02
C ILE A 307 -1.74 4.40 4.44
N SER A 308 -3.06 4.40 4.65
CA SER A 308 -3.95 5.45 4.12
C SER A 308 -3.67 6.81 4.76
N PHE A 309 -3.55 6.85 6.10
CA PHE A 309 -3.21 8.07 6.83
C PHE A 309 -1.73 8.45 6.70
N ALA A 310 -0.83 7.46 6.57
CA ALA A 310 0.57 7.70 6.28
C ALA A 310 0.77 8.33 4.89
N THR A 311 0.01 7.88 3.88
CA THR A 311 0.00 8.49 2.53
C THR A 311 -0.56 9.91 2.57
N ALA A 312 -1.62 10.17 3.33
CA ALA A 312 -2.14 11.52 3.56
C ALA A 312 -1.08 12.44 4.20
N THR A 313 -0.30 11.91 5.14
CA THR A 313 0.82 12.62 5.76
C THR A 313 1.92 12.91 4.73
N SER A 314 2.29 11.94 3.88
CA SER A 314 3.26 12.13 2.78
C SER A 314 2.85 13.27 1.84
N ILE A 315 1.58 13.31 1.42
CA ILE A 315 1.06 14.37 0.54
C ILE A 315 1.26 15.74 1.19
N ARG A 316 0.86 15.90 2.46
CA ARG A 316 0.97 17.18 3.17
C ARG A 316 2.42 17.57 3.43
N VAL A 317 3.28 16.61 3.83
CA VAL A 317 4.73 16.83 3.96
C VAL A 317 5.31 17.31 2.63
N SER A 318 4.93 16.70 1.51
CA SER A 318 5.43 17.11 0.20
C SER A 318 5.02 18.53 -0.18
N ASN A 319 3.79 18.94 0.13
CA ASN A 319 3.32 20.31 -0.12
C ASN A 319 4.14 21.34 0.67
N PHE A 320 4.36 21.11 1.97
CA PHE A 320 5.16 22.02 2.81
C PHE A 320 6.64 22.03 2.43
N MET A 321 7.20 20.86 2.08
CA MET A 321 8.56 20.75 1.56
C MET A 321 8.72 21.48 0.22
N GLY A 322 7.67 21.55 -0.59
CA GLY A 322 7.63 22.36 -1.81
C GLY A 322 7.87 23.85 -1.56
N ILE A 323 7.22 24.40 -0.54
CA ILE A 323 7.31 25.83 -0.13
C ILE A 323 8.57 26.10 0.72
N GLY A 324 9.26 25.05 1.17
CA GLY A 324 10.46 25.16 2.01
C GLY A 324 10.15 25.30 3.51
N ASP A 325 8.90 25.07 3.93
CA ASP A 325 8.47 25.17 5.32
C ASP A 325 8.71 23.85 6.09
N ILE A 326 9.93 23.74 6.61
CA ILE A 326 10.40 22.55 7.33
C ILE A 326 9.74 22.44 8.71
N SER A 327 9.30 23.55 9.31
CA SER A 327 8.66 23.56 10.61
C SER A 327 7.28 22.90 10.54
N ASN A 328 6.48 23.30 9.55
CA ASN A 328 5.18 22.69 9.31
C ASN A 328 5.29 21.25 8.80
N ALA A 329 6.32 20.91 8.01
CA ALA A 329 6.61 19.51 7.64
C ALA A 329 6.88 18.60 8.86
N LYS A 330 7.56 19.08 9.90
CA LYS A 330 7.74 18.35 11.17
C LYS A 330 6.44 18.20 11.94
N ARG A 331 5.67 19.29 12.03
CA ARG A 331 4.38 19.31 12.76
C ARG A 331 3.38 18.34 12.16
N ILE A 332 3.24 18.32 10.83
CA ILE A 332 2.31 17.39 10.16
C ILE A 332 2.75 15.93 10.31
N THR A 333 4.07 15.66 10.32
CA THR A 333 4.59 14.31 10.53
C THR A 333 4.30 13.82 11.95
N ALA A 334 4.47 14.68 12.95
CA ALA A 334 4.11 14.37 14.33
C ALA A 334 2.59 14.15 14.49
N ALA A 335 1.76 14.98 13.83
CA ALA A 335 0.31 14.80 13.81
C ALA A 335 -0.09 13.46 13.17
N GLY A 336 0.53 13.10 12.03
CA GLY A 336 0.34 11.80 11.39
C GLY A 336 0.72 10.63 12.28
N LEU A 337 1.83 10.75 13.03
CA LEU A 337 2.27 9.72 13.97
C LEU A 337 1.28 9.56 15.13
N HIS A 338 0.84 10.65 15.75
CA HIS A 338 -0.16 10.57 16.82
C HIS A 338 -1.44 9.91 16.32
N PHE A 339 -1.88 10.26 15.10
CA PHE A 339 -3.09 9.70 14.51
C PHE A 339 -2.96 8.19 14.27
N ASN A 340 -1.86 7.75 13.66
CA ASN A 340 -1.59 6.33 13.44
C ASN A 340 -1.38 5.55 14.75
N LEU A 341 -0.77 6.14 15.77
CA LEU A 341 -0.64 5.49 17.10
C LEU A 341 -1.99 5.36 17.82
N VAL A 342 -2.87 6.36 17.71
CA VAL A 342 -4.24 6.26 18.23
C VAL A 342 -5.00 5.16 17.52
N LEU A 343 -4.92 5.09 16.19
CA LEU A 343 -5.54 4.00 15.42
C LEU A 343 -4.95 2.63 15.78
N ALA A 344 -3.64 2.53 15.94
CA ALA A 344 -2.98 1.30 16.37
C ALA A 344 -3.44 0.87 17.76
N THR A 345 -3.65 1.82 18.67
CA THR A 345 -4.18 1.55 20.01
C THR A 345 -5.63 1.06 19.95
N ILE A 346 -6.47 1.68 19.13
CA ILE A 346 -7.86 1.26 18.92
C ILE A 346 -7.90 -0.16 18.33
N ALA A 347 -7.10 -0.43 17.30
CA ALA A 347 -7.03 -1.74 16.68
C ALA A 347 -6.48 -2.80 17.66
N SER A 348 -5.44 -2.47 18.43
CA SER A 348 -4.88 -3.35 19.46
C SER A 348 -5.89 -3.70 20.56
N LEU A 349 -6.69 -2.71 21.01
CA LEU A 349 -7.78 -2.94 21.96
C LEU A 349 -8.84 -3.89 21.38
N ILE A 350 -9.22 -3.68 20.11
CA ILE A 350 -10.18 -4.57 19.42
C ILE A 350 -9.62 -5.99 19.32
N PHE A 351 -8.34 -6.16 19.02
CA PHE A 351 -7.72 -7.49 18.97
C PHE A 351 -7.59 -8.15 20.34
N LEU A 352 -7.28 -7.39 21.40
CA LEU A 352 -7.10 -7.94 22.74
C LEU A 352 -8.45 -8.37 23.36
N PHE A 353 -9.52 -7.60 23.17
CA PHE A 353 -10.85 -7.90 23.72
C PHE A 353 -11.70 -8.77 22.80
N GLY A 354 -11.56 -8.59 21.47
CA GLY A 354 -12.36 -9.26 20.46
C GLY A 354 -11.66 -10.45 19.78
N GLY A 355 -10.38 -10.69 20.03
CA GLY A 355 -9.57 -11.67 19.30
C GLY A 355 -10.20 -13.06 19.24
N LYS A 356 -10.72 -13.57 20.37
CA LYS A 356 -11.38 -14.88 20.40
C LYS A 356 -12.65 -14.95 19.54
N TRP A 357 -13.45 -13.87 19.53
CA TRP A 357 -14.68 -13.80 18.74
C TRP A 357 -14.38 -13.62 17.25
N ILE A 358 -13.45 -12.71 16.92
CA ILE A 358 -13.06 -12.45 15.53
C ILE A 358 -12.42 -13.70 14.92
N ILE A 359 -11.51 -14.38 15.63
CA ILE A 359 -10.88 -15.62 15.12
C ILE A 359 -11.92 -16.74 14.98
N GLY A 360 -12.87 -16.86 15.93
CA GLY A 360 -13.98 -17.81 15.84
C GLY A 360 -14.91 -17.60 14.64
N CYS A 361 -15.01 -16.37 14.12
CA CYS A 361 -15.74 -16.10 12.87
C CYS A 361 -15.01 -16.62 11.62
N PHE A 362 -13.67 -16.75 11.65
CA PHE A 362 -12.88 -17.21 10.51
C PHE A 362 -12.75 -18.73 10.44
N THR A 363 -12.81 -19.43 11.58
CA THR A 363 -12.64 -20.89 11.60
C THR A 363 -13.34 -21.51 12.81
N PRO A 364 -14.09 -22.61 12.61
CA PRO A 364 -14.74 -23.34 13.70
C PRO A 364 -13.80 -24.30 14.45
N SER A 365 -12.57 -24.53 13.99
CA SER A 365 -11.59 -25.42 14.64
C SER A 365 -10.97 -24.79 15.89
N THR A 366 -11.17 -25.44 17.03
CA THR A 366 -10.66 -25.01 18.34
C THR A 366 -9.12 -24.95 18.37
N GLU A 367 -8.44 -25.88 17.70
CA GLU A 367 -6.97 -25.95 17.67
C GLU A 367 -6.35 -24.75 16.94
N VAL A 368 -6.99 -24.30 15.84
CA VAL A 368 -6.56 -23.10 15.10
C VAL A 368 -6.81 -21.84 15.92
N ILE A 369 -7.93 -21.79 16.66
CA ILE A 369 -8.25 -20.66 17.53
C ILE A 369 -7.21 -20.52 18.64
N GLU A 370 -6.86 -21.62 19.33
CA GLU A 370 -5.86 -21.60 20.40
C GLU A 370 -4.48 -21.19 19.89
N CYS A 371 -4.07 -21.71 18.72
CA CYS A 371 -2.81 -21.35 18.10
C CYS A 371 -2.80 -19.88 17.62
N ALA A 372 -3.92 -19.36 17.12
CA ALA A 372 -4.03 -17.96 16.71
C ALA A 372 -4.07 -16.98 17.89
N LEU A 373 -4.62 -17.39 19.04
CA LEU A 373 -4.65 -16.57 20.25
C LEU A 373 -3.23 -16.25 20.78
N THR A 374 -2.26 -17.17 20.63
CA THR A 374 -0.87 -16.91 21.03
C THR A 374 -0.19 -15.84 20.18
N LEU A 375 -0.68 -15.63 18.95
CA LEU A 375 -0.16 -14.64 18.00
C LEU A 375 -0.68 -13.21 18.24
N ILE A 376 -1.71 -13.03 19.08
CA ILE A 376 -2.32 -11.71 19.32
C ILE A 376 -1.32 -10.74 19.98
N ILE A 377 -0.54 -11.19 20.96
CA ILE A 377 0.42 -10.32 21.65
C ILE A 377 1.53 -9.86 20.68
N PRO A 378 2.18 -10.74 19.91
CA PRO A 378 3.07 -10.34 18.83
C PRO A 378 2.42 -9.39 17.81
N LEU A 379 1.15 -9.62 17.44
CA LEU A 379 0.42 -8.77 16.51
C LEU A 379 0.24 -7.34 17.03
N VAL A 380 -0.04 -7.17 18.33
CA VAL A 380 -0.16 -5.84 18.95
C VAL A 380 1.17 -5.09 18.85
N VAL A 381 2.30 -5.73 19.18
CA VAL A 381 3.63 -5.11 19.07
C VAL A 381 3.94 -4.75 17.61
N TYR A 382 3.67 -5.69 16.69
CA TYR A 382 3.80 -5.50 15.26
C TYR A 382 3.04 -4.24 14.80
N GLN A 383 1.79 -4.07 15.24
CA GLN A 383 0.92 -2.99 14.83
C GLN A 383 1.43 -1.60 15.25
N TYR A 384 1.99 -1.47 16.45
CA TYR A 384 2.63 -0.21 16.89
C TYR A 384 3.90 0.12 16.10
N MET A 385 4.72 -0.90 15.81
CA MET A 385 5.96 -0.73 15.04
C MET A 385 5.64 -0.39 13.58
N ASP A 386 4.65 -1.07 12.99
CA ASP A 386 4.17 -0.85 11.63
C ASP A 386 3.59 0.55 11.45
N ALA A 387 2.70 1.00 12.36
CA ALA A 387 2.15 2.34 12.35
C ALA A 387 3.24 3.43 12.39
N THR A 388 4.30 3.22 13.19
CA THR A 388 5.43 4.15 13.29
C THR A 388 6.29 4.13 12.03
N GLN A 389 6.65 2.93 11.55
CA GLN A 389 7.42 2.73 10.32
C GLN A 389 6.72 3.38 9.13
N LEU A 390 5.44 3.10 8.94
CA LEU A 390 4.67 3.57 7.79
C LEU A 390 4.60 5.08 7.78
N THR A 391 4.40 5.70 8.94
CA THR A 391 4.35 7.16 9.06
C THR A 391 5.67 7.79 8.65
N TYR A 392 6.81 7.34 9.19
CA TYR A 392 8.11 7.94 8.88
C TYR A 392 8.60 7.63 7.47
N VAL A 393 8.34 6.42 6.96
CA VAL A 393 8.67 6.04 5.59
C VAL A 393 7.91 6.92 4.61
N ASN A 394 6.60 7.09 4.81
CA ASN A 394 5.79 7.95 3.94
C ASN A 394 6.11 9.45 4.14
N ALA A 395 6.42 9.90 5.35
CA ALA A 395 6.92 11.26 5.56
C ALA A 395 8.26 11.50 4.83
N LEU A 396 9.17 10.52 4.85
CA LEU A 396 10.43 10.58 4.10
C LEU A 396 10.19 10.56 2.59
N ARG A 397 9.21 9.78 2.10
CA ARG A 397 8.71 9.85 0.70
C ARG A 397 8.29 11.27 0.36
N GLY A 398 7.51 11.92 1.23
CA GLY A 398 7.08 13.32 1.12
C GLY A 398 8.22 14.32 0.90
N THR A 399 9.44 14.05 1.41
CA THR A 399 10.60 14.94 1.21
C THR A 399 11.22 14.87 -0.20
N SER A 400 10.74 13.99 -1.09
CA SER A 400 11.29 13.68 -2.42
C SER A 400 12.71 13.09 -2.41
N ARG A 401 13.35 12.91 -1.25
CA ARG A 401 14.69 12.29 -1.08
C ARG A 401 14.56 10.84 -0.63
N VAL A 402 14.21 9.97 -1.57
CA VAL A 402 13.81 8.58 -1.31
C VAL A 402 14.89 7.53 -1.52
N LYS A 403 16.08 7.89 -1.99
CA LYS A 403 17.21 6.94 -2.12
C LYS A 403 17.54 6.19 -0.81
N PRO A 404 17.50 6.81 0.38
CA PRO A 404 17.77 6.11 1.63
C PRO A 404 16.73 5.01 1.95
N LEU A 405 15.51 5.12 1.40
CA LEU A 405 14.39 4.22 1.68
C LEU A 405 14.69 2.79 1.18
N LEU A 406 15.36 2.67 0.03
CA LEU A 406 15.81 1.41 -0.53
C LEU A 406 16.85 0.71 0.36
N TRP A 407 17.80 1.47 0.91
CA TRP A 407 18.81 0.90 1.79
C TRP A 407 18.22 0.47 3.12
N ILE A 408 17.26 1.25 3.66
CA ILE A 408 16.50 0.84 4.85
C ILE A 408 15.79 -0.49 4.59
N SER A 409 15.08 -0.64 3.47
CA SER A 409 14.34 -1.87 3.19
C SER A 409 15.25 -3.09 2.99
N VAL A 410 16.36 -2.93 2.27
CA VAL A 410 17.32 -4.03 2.06
C VAL A 410 17.93 -4.47 3.39
N ILE A 411 18.38 -3.52 4.23
CA ILE A 411 19.02 -3.84 5.51
C ILE A 411 18.01 -4.42 6.50
N CYS A 412 16.86 -3.78 6.68
CA CYS A 412 15.91 -4.19 7.70
C CYS A 412 15.14 -5.46 7.33
N TYR A 413 14.74 -5.64 6.07
CA TYR A 413 13.89 -6.78 5.68
C TYR A 413 14.70 -7.95 5.13
N ALA A 414 15.66 -7.72 4.24
CA ALA A 414 16.42 -8.80 3.63
C ALA A 414 17.59 -9.27 4.51
N ILE A 415 18.38 -8.34 5.07
CA ILE A 415 19.58 -8.69 5.85
C ILE A 415 19.25 -9.02 7.31
N ILE A 416 18.36 -8.26 7.94
CA ILE A 416 17.98 -8.50 9.34
C ILE A 416 16.75 -9.39 9.40
N GLY A 417 15.68 -9.04 8.68
CA GLY A 417 14.40 -9.71 8.82
C GLY A 417 14.40 -11.19 8.45
N MET A 418 14.89 -11.56 7.26
CA MET A 418 14.89 -12.98 6.84
C MET A 418 15.78 -13.87 7.74
N PRO A 419 17.03 -13.50 8.10
CA PRO A 419 17.84 -14.33 8.98
C PRO A 419 17.32 -14.38 10.43
N VAL A 420 16.84 -13.25 10.97
CA VAL A 420 16.23 -13.23 12.31
C VAL A 420 14.96 -14.07 12.32
N MET A 421 14.21 -14.11 11.23
CA MET A 421 13.02 -14.96 11.10
C MET A 421 13.38 -16.44 11.15
N LEU A 422 14.40 -16.87 10.40
CA LEU A 422 14.89 -18.26 10.46
C LEU A 422 15.50 -18.59 11.82
N TRP A 423 16.18 -17.63 12.45
CA TRP A 423 16.78 -17.84 13.77
C TRP A 423 15.74 -18.00 14.87
N PHE A 424 14.72 -17.14 14.93
CA PHE A 424 13.63 -17.27 15.89
C PHE A 424 12.77 -18.51 15.64
N ALA A 425 12.53 -18.87 14.37
CA ALA A 425 11.70 -20.02 14.02
C ALA A 425 12.42 -21.36 14.24
N CYS A 426 13.70 -21.47 13.88
CA CYS A 426 14.43 -22.75 13.91
C CYS A 426 15.30 -22.95 15.16
N VAL A 427 15.86 -21.89 15.76
CA VAL A 427 16.83 -22.04 16.88
C VAL A 427 16.18 -21.89 18.24
N ILE A 428 15.13 -21.06 18.35
CA ILE A 428 14.43 -20.80 19.62
C ILE A 428 13.16 -21.67 19.74
N GLU A 429 12.85 -22.50 18.73
CA GLU A 429 11.67 -23.38 18.70
C GLU A 429 10.34 -22.65 18.97
N LEU A 430 10.29 -21.34 18.73
CA LEU A 430 9.09 -20.51 18.92
C LEU A 430 8.09 -20.64 17.76
N GLU A 431 8.33 -21.56 16.82
CA GLU A 431 7.49 -21.87 15.66
C GLU A 431 6.90 -20.59 15.03
N ASN A 432 5.58 -20.47 15.02
CA ASN A 432 4.82 -19.37 14.41
C ASN A 432 4.94 -18.03 15.17
N VAL A 433 5.13 -18.10 16.50
CA VAL A 433 5.29 -16.93 17.36
C VAL A 433 6.63 -16.24 17.09
N GLY A 434 7.68 -17.05 16.84
CA GLY A 434 9.01 -16.56 16.48
C GLY A 434 9.02 -15.77 15.17
N VAL A 435 8.21 -16.20 14.18
CA VAL A 435 8.05 -15.50 12.91
C VAL A 435 7.46 -14.09 13.12
N TYR A 436 6.40 -13.94 13.91
CA TYR A 436 5.79 -12.63 14.17
C TYR A 436 6.68 -11.69 15.01
N TYR A 437 7.44 -12.23 15.96
CA TYR A 437 8.44 -11.43 16.67
C TYR A 437 9.55 -10.94 15.74
N SER A 438 9.98 -11.74 14.76
CA SER A 438 10.96 -11.29 13.77
C SER A 438 10.45 -10.11 12.94
N TYR A 439 9.18 -10.13 12.51
CA TYR A 439 8.56 -8.97 11.86
C TYR A 439 8.60 -7.72 12.74
N SER A 440 8.26 -7.88 14.02
CA SER A 440 8.26 -6.78 14.99
C SER A 440 9.66 -6.17 15.17
N VAL A 441 10.69 -7.02 15.29
CA VAL A 441 12.10 -6.58 15.40
C VAL A 441 12.52 -5.84 14.13
N SER A 442 12.24 -6.41 12.97
CA SER A 442 12.59 -5.83 11.66
C SER A 442 11.94 -4.46 11.46
N LEU A 443 10.67 -4.33 11.85
CA LEU A 443 9.94 -3.07 11.79
C LEU A 443 10.44 -2.05 12.82
N ALA A 444 10.86 -2.48 14.01
CA ALA A 444 11.45 -1.58 15.00
C ALA A 444 12.76 -0.96 14.48
N PHE A 445 13.62 -1.76 13.84
CA PHE A 445 14.82 -1.26 13.17
C PHE A 445 14.46 -0.32 12.01
N ALA A 446 13.49 -0.70 11.17
CA ALA A 446 13.04 0.12 10.06
C ALA A 446 12.47 1.48 10.52
N ALA A 447 11.64 1.49 11.58
CA ALA A 447 11.07 2.69 12.18
C ALA A 447 12.17 3.61 12.73
N THR A 448 13.16 3.04 13.42
CA THR A 448 14.27 3.80 14.01
C THR A 448 15.14 4.43 12.92
N MET A 449 15.53 3.66 11.90
CA MET A 449 16.32 4.17 10.78
C MET A 449 15.55 5.22 9.97
N ALA A 450 14.27 4.99 9.68
CA ALA A 450 13.42 5.94 8.97
C ALA A 450 13.30 7.27 9.74
N THR A 451 13.13 7.21 11.06
CA THR A 451 13.08 8.40 11.93
C THR A 451 14.39 9.19 11.87
N ILE A 452 15.54 8.52 12.05
CA ILE A 452 16.86 9.17 12.02
C ILE A 452 17.11 9.83 10.66
N ILE A 453 16.83 9.11 9.57
CA ILE A 453 17.05 9.62 8.21
C ILE A 453 16.11 10.79 7.90
N PHE A 454 14.86 10.74 8.36
CA PHE A 454 13.91 11.82 8.21
C PHE A 454 14.41 13.11 8.86
N TYR A 455 14.82 13.07 10.13
CA TYR A 455 15.35 14.25 10.82
C TYR A 455 16.67 14.75 10.22
N ARG A 456 17.57 13.85 9.78
CA ARG A 456 18.80 14.23 9.06
C ARG A 456 18.47 14.94 7.74
N THR A 457 17.47 14.46 7.01
CA THR A 457 17.04 15.05 5.74
C THR A 457 16.47 16.45 5.95
N LEU A 458 15.63 16.62 6.96
CA LEU A 458 15.08 17.94 7.32
C LEU A 458 16.17 18.92 7.76
N ARG A 459 17.18 18.47 8.53
CA ARG A 459 18.33 19.32 8.92
C ARG A 459 19.13 19.79 7.70
N LYS A 460 19.42 18.90 6.76
CA LYS A 460 20.12 19.26 5.51
C LYS A 460 19.32 20.25 4.67
N SER A 461 18.00 20.06 4.55
CA SER A 461 17.15 21.01 3.84
C SER A 461 17.08 22.38 4.54
N ALA A 462 17.11 22.41 5.87
CA ALA A 462 17.13 23.65 6.64
C ALA A 462 18.43 24.42 6.46
N ALA A 463 19.56 23.71 6.44
CA ALA A 463 20.87 24.31 6.17
C ALA A 463 20.92 24.94 4.76
N ASN A 464 20.46 24.22 3.74
CA ASN A 464 20.44 24.74 2.37
C ASN A 464 19.51 25.97 2.20
N ASN A 465 18.36 26.02 2.90
CA ASN A 465 17.46 27.18 2.85
C ASN A 465 18.03 28.39 3.62
N GLY A 466 18.83 28.15 4.67
CA GLY A 466 19.51 29.20 5.43
C GLY A 466 20.58 29.93 4.63
N ASP A 467 21.29 29.23 3.74
CA ASP A 467 22.28 29.85 2.83
C ASP A 467 21.62 30.64 1.69
N SER A 468 20.43 30.23 1.21
CA SER A 468 19.71 30.96 0.15
C SER A 468 19.06 32.28 0.58
N LEU A 469 18.98 32.56 1.89
CA LEU A 469 18.50 33.84 2.45
C LEU A 469 19.65 34.81 2.79
N ARG A 470 20.90 34.44 2.47
CA ARG A 470 22.11 35.25 2.69
C ARG A 470 22.77 35.73 1.38
N VAL A 471 22.12 35.54 0.24
CA VAL A 471 22.48 36.10 -1.08
C VAL A 471 21.36 37.03 -1.50
#